data_AF-A0A7R8ZJG4-F1
#
_entry.id   AF-A0A7R8ZJG4-F1
#
_cell.length_a   1.000
_cell.length_b   1.000
_cell.length_c   1.000
_cell.angle_alpha   90.00
_cell.angle_beta   90.00
_cell.angle_gamma   90.00
#
_symmetry.space_group_name_H-M   'P 1'
#
loop_
_entity.id
_entity.type
_entity.pdbx_description
1 polymer ?
#
loop_
_entity_poly.entity_id
_entity_poly.type
_entity_poly.pdbx_seq_one_letter_code
_entity_poly.pdbx_strand_id
1 'polypeptide(L)'
;MASPAKAMISKEAFKQGAKSGIWSRNCEKETRAAVGNISGTIPKWLSGKLVRNGPGRRKFGTMEMKHLFDGMALLHAFTFHEGQVTYDSRFVQSNSFRKNKATNRIVVDEFGTRAVPDPCKNIFQRYFTYLFPLGPGNNSELDNTLVNVTQIGDEIYAMTETANLNKIDLQTLDTLERVKLPAQLAVSHATAHPHMDEKGNNLNMGNGTVDSGGPGYYVVEFPRERSWDAARVLAKIPARWKFYPSYYHSFGMTDQYFVFLEQPLTYNVFRLLTMGLCNRTISQCFKWWPKEKSASPSSPTIPFIRSSHSLPCVLPCPHLTLSLHVPSFFSLTAVLTASIATFMSTVSKPSAISIAMALFHLVERSSGRVLPTRYEAEPVFVFHHINAYEEEGYVHVDVCAYDDGAVIEGLTQEKIKQNDIPRAHCRRYSLPIPDSSTDEHKQVKLGFGRKLGESNLELPRINYSRNGKQYRFVYGVSTDTIKTNEEEGEKEYFVTKLVKVDVESGEEAFFVEPNCDLSEPVFVANPEGKEEDDGVILSAIMDHYEERRTGIVILNAADMSEIGRASFQTEDSVTMTFHGMFFDKNVASATY
;
A
#
# COMPACT_ATOMS: atom_id res chain seq x y z
N MET A 1 39.53 -5.21 -4.15
CA MET A 1 39.01 -5.05 -2.79
C MET A 1 38.30 -6.33 -2.43
N ALA A 2 38.43 -6.83 -1.21
CA ALA A 2 37.83 -8.10 -0.81
C ALA A 2 36.29 -7.99 -0.89
N SER A 3 35.64 -9.00 -1.49
CA SER A 3 34.18 -9.19 -1.46
C SER A 3 33.68 -8.98 -0.02
N PRO A 4 32.59 -8.21 0.20
CA PRO A 4 32.00 -8.07 1.53
C PRO A 4 31.68 -9.48 2.02
N ALA A 5 32.32 -9.88 3.11
CA ALA A 5 32.21 -11.23 3.62
C ALA A 5 30.74 -11.60 3.77
N LYS A 6 30.31 -12.68 3.11
CA LYS A 6 29.16 -13.47 3.55
C LYS A 6 29.49 -13.92 4.97
N ALA A 7 29.16 -13.10 5.96
CA ALA A 7 29.25 -13.49 7.36
C ALA A 7 28.30 -14.67 7.52
N MET A 8 28.84 -15.88 7.49
CA MET A 8 28.11 -17.08 7.87
C MET A 8 27.83 -16.94 9.36
N ILE A 9 26.64 -16.46 9.69
CA ILE A 9 26.15 -16.47 11.07
C ILE A 9 26.11 -17.92 11.50
N SER A 10 26.79 -18.23 12.61
CA SER A 10 26.81 -19.60 13.15
C SER A 10 25.37 -20.05 13.38
N LYS A 11 25.06 -21.29 13.00
CA LYS A 11 23.74 -21.91 13.23
C LYS A 11 23.35 -21.87 14.72
N GLU A 12 24.33 -21.86 15.61
CA GLU A 12 24.16 -21.76 17.06
C GLU A 12 23.55 -20.44 17.53
N ALA A 13 23.55 -19.40 16.68
CA ALA A 13 22.93 -18.11 17.00
C ALA A 13 21.40 -18.14 16.91
N PHE A 14 20.80 -19.14 16.26
CA PHE A 14 19.36 -19.28 16.09
C PHE A 14 18.79 -20.21 17.16
N LYS A 15 17.80 -19.72 17.91
CA LYS A 15 17.03 -20.51 18.87
C LYS A 15 15.94 -21.29 18.13
N GLN A 16 15.61 -22.47 18.66
CA GLN A 16 14.60 -23.34 18.07
C GLN A 16 13.21 -22.67 18.06
N GLY A 17 12.47 -22.85 16.96
CA GLY A 17 11.05 -22.52 16.90
C GLY A 17 10.71 -21.04 16.76
N ALA A 18 11.56 -20.24 16.10
CA ALA A 18 11.21 -18.90 15.63
C ALA A 18 9.86 -18.96 14.88
N LYS A 19 8.81 -18.46 15.51
CA LYS A 19 7.45 -18.51 14.96
C LYS A 19 7.29 -17.34 14.01
N SER A 20 6.82 -17.61 12.80
CA SER A 20 6.27 -16.67 11.79
C SER A 20 5.20 -15.68 12.30
N GLY A 21 4.89 -15.71 13.59
CA GLY A 21 3.76 -15.04 14.22
C GLY A 21 4.02 -13.58 14.60
N ILE A 22 5.14 -12.96 14.24
CA ILE A 22 5.39 -11.55 14.62
C ILE A 22 4.35 -10.60 14.02
N TRP A 23 3.96 -10.86 12.77
CA TRP A 23 2.88 -10.18 12.05
C TRP A 23 1.48 -10.56 12.58
N SER A 24 1.42 -11.55 13.47
CA SER A 24 0.24 -11.96 14.23
C SER A 24 0.27 -11.47 15.69
N ARG A 25 1.17 -10.57 16.08
CA ARG A 25 1.11 -9.96 17.42
C ARG A 25 -0.11 -9.06 17.58
N ASN A 26 -0.46 -8.78 18.84
CA ASN A 26 -1.58 -7.93 19.19
C ASN A 26 -1.22 -7.06 20.39
N CYS A 27 -1.24 -5.75 20.18
CA CYS A 27 -1.03 -4.75 21.21
C CYS A 27 -2.37 -4.24 21.76
N GLU A 28 -2.48 -4.07 23.07
CA GLU A 28 -3.62 -3.42 23.75
C GLU A 28 -3.21 -2.15 24.51
N LYS A 29 -1.96 -2.06 24.97
CA LYS A 29 -1.44 -0.89 25.70
C LYS A 29 -0.32 -0.17 24.95
N GLU A 30 -0.43 1.15 24.93
CA GLU A 30 0.57 2.07 24.40
C GLU A 30 1.76 2.18 25.37
N THR A 31 2.96 2.42 24.83
CA THR A 31 4.17 2.72 25.61
C THR A 31 4.52 4.19 25.44
N ARG A 32 4.91 4.87 26.52
CA ARG A 32 5.22 6.30 26.51
C ARG A 32 6.64 6.54 27.03
N ALA A 33 7.43 7.31 26.28
CA ALA A 33 8.76 7.79 26.65
C ALA A 33 9.67 6.72 27.30
N ALA A 34 9.68 5.50 26.76
CA ALA A 34 10.59 4.47 27.23
C ALA A 34 12.03 4.87 26.90
N VAL A 35 12.90 4.91 27.92
CA VAL A 35 14.32 5.29 27.75
C VAL A 35 15.10 4.08 27.23
N GLY A 36 15.88 4.29 26.17
CA GLY A 36 16.65 3.24 25.54
C GLY A 36 17.91 2.88 26.33
N ASN A 37 18.16 1.58 26.50
CA ASN A 37 19.48 1.09 26.88
C ASN A 37 20.39 1.07 25.64
N ILE A 38 21.42 1.92 25.65
CA ILE A 38 22.28 2.15 24.49
C ILE A 38 23.49 1.21 24.51
N SER A 39 23.82 0.63 23.35
CA SER A 39 25.10 -0.04 23.10
C SER A 39 25.72 0.45 21.79
N GLY A 40 27.04 0.54 21.72
CA GLY A 40 27.74 1.20 20.61
C GLY A 40 27.77 2.72 20.78
N THR A 41 28.01 3.46 19.69
CA THR A 41 28.12 4.93 19.72
C THR A 41 27.20 5.56 18.68
N ILE A 42 26.00 5.99 19.12
CA ILE A 42 25.04 6.64 18.23
C ILE A 42 25.60 8.01 17.79
N PRO A 43 25.66 8.31 16.48
CA PRO A 43 26.21 9.58 16.00
C PRO A 43 25.43 10.78 16.53
N LYS A 44 26.12 11.80 17.03
CA LYS A 44 25.47 12.99 17.61
C LYS A 44 24.70 13.83 16.59
N TRP A 45 25.11 13.79 15.32
CA TRP A 45 24.40 14.46 14.23
C TRP A 45 23.05 13.83 13.94
N LEU A 46 22.83 12.56 14.32
CA LEU A 46 21.54 11.90 14.18
C LEU A 46 20.60 12.44 15.27
N SER A 47 19.88 13.52 14.94
CA SER A 47 18.89 14.11 15.82
C SER A 47 17.58 14.37 15.09
N GLY A 48 16.51 13.80 15.62
CA GLY A 48 15.20 13.79 14.95
C GLY A 48 14.32 12.67 15.50
N LYS A 49 13.27 12.33 14.75
CA LYS A 49 12.29 11.31 15.15
C LYS A 49 11.98 10.39 13.98
N LEU A 50 12.28 9.11 14.11
CA LEU A 50 11.77 8.09 13.19
C LEU A 50 10.37 7.71 13.63
N VAL A 51 9.35 7.95 12.81
CA VAL A 51 7.99 7.45 13.05
C VAL A 51 7.68 6.36 12.03
N ARG A 52 7.22 5.22 12.52
CA ARG A 52 6.80 4.05 11.73
C ARG A 52 5.35 3.71 12.02
N ASN A 53 4.68 3.12 11.05
CA ASN A 53 3.27 2.79 11.13
C ASN A 53 3.03 1.31 10.77
N GLY A 54 2.01 0.71 11.37
CA GLY A 54 1.70 -0.70 11.15
C GLY A 54 0.48 -1.19 11.91
N PRO A 55 0.15 -2.50 11.76
CA PRO A 55 -0.97 -3.12 12.45
C PRO A 55 -0.62 -3.38 13.93
N GLY A 56 -1.26 -2.68 14.85
CA GLY A 56 -1.06 -2.88 16.30
C GLY A 56 -2.09 -3.81 16.94
N ARG A 57 -3.37 -3.40 16.95
CA ARG A 57 -4.45 -4.16 17.61
C ARG A 57 -5.26 -4.93 16.58
N ARG A 58 -5.33 -6.25 16.73
CA ARG A 58 -6.04 -7.15 15.82
C ARG A 58 -7.22 -7.87 16.46
N LYS A 59 -7.29 -7.88 17.80
CA LYS A 59 -8.32 -8.59 18.57
C LYS A 59 -9.26 -7.61 19.29
N PHE A 60 -10.56 -7.90 19.19
CA PHE A 60 -11.64 -7.18 19.86
C PHE A 60 -12.63 -8.20 20.42
N GLY A 61 -12.64 -8.36 21.74
CA GLY A 61 -13.37 -9.43 22.41
C GLY A 61 -12.92 -10.80 21.92
N THR A 62 -13.85 -11.61 21.42
CA THR A 62 -13.58 -12.93 20.83
C THR A 62 -13.28 -12.88 19.34
N MET A 63 -13.32 -11.70 18.72
CA MET A 63 -13.11 -11.52 17.29
C MET A 63 -11.67 -11.15 16.97
N GLU A 64 -11.16 -11.66 15.85
CA GLU A 64 -9.80 -11.39 15.36
C GLU A 64 -9.83 -11.04 13.88
N MET A 65 -9.03 -10.04 13.50
CA MET A 65 -8.81 -9.61 12.12
C MET A 65 -8.07 -10.68 11.32
N LYS A 66 -8.45 -10.86 10.05
CA LYS A 66 -8.03 -11.98 9.20
C LYS A 66 -6.92 -11.65 8.21
N HIS A 67 -6.72 -10.38 7.87
CA HIS A 67 -5.67 -9.95 6.96
C HIS A 67 -4.59 -9.15 7.68
N LEU A 68 -3.37 -9.14 7.12
CA LEU A 68 -2.28 -8.31 7.60
C LEU A 68 -2.63 -6.82 7.64
N PHE A 69 -3.35 -6.36 6.62
CA PHE A 69 -3.76 -4.96 6.44
C PHE A 69 -4.99 -4.53 7.24
N ASP A 70 -5.50 -5.36 8.15
CA ASP A 70 -6.72 -5.08 8.91
C ASP A 70 -6.45 -4.65 10.38
N GLY A 71 -5.22 -4.83 10.87
CA GLY A 71 -4.87 -4.42 12.22
C GLY A 71 -5.02 -2.91 12.41
N MET A 72 -5.49 -2.48 13.57
CA MET A 72 -5.67 -1.05 13.83
C MET A 72 -4.31 -0.36 13.95
N ALA A 73 -4.17 0.74 13.22
CA ALA A 73 -2.94 1.51 13.08
C ALA A 73 -2.32 1.88 14.44
N LEU A 74 -1.05 1.49 14.62
CA LEU A 74 -0.21 1.82 15.75
C LEU A 74 1.05 2.50 15.22
N LEU A 75 1.25 3.74 15.67
CA LEU A 75 2.47 4.49 15.42
C LEU A 75 3.53 4.05 16.43
N HIS A 76 4.75 3.89 15.94
CA HIS A 76 5.95 3.64 16.73
C HIS A 76 6.94 4.77 16.46
N ALA A 77 7.47 5.42 17.49
CA ALA A 77 8.45 6.50 17.31
C ALA A 77 9.72 6.23 18.09
N PHE A 78 10.87 6.45 17.43
CA PHE A 78 12.19 6.48 18.03
C PHE A 78 12.73 7.90 17.92
N THR A 79 12.93 8.56 19.06
CA THR A 79 13.40 9.96 19.10
C THR A 79 14.88 9.99 19.46
N PHE A 80 15.70 10.57 18.59
CA PHE A 80 17.15 10.65 18.71
C PHE A 80 17.59 12.05 19.14
N HIS A 81 18.39 12.14 20.19
CA HIS A 81 18.94 13.40 20.66
C HIS A 81 20.24 13.17 21.43
N GLU A 82 21.34 13.79 21.01
CA GLU A 82 22.64 13.74 21.70
C GLU A 82 23.11 12.30 22.02
N GLY A 83 22.89 11.38 21.08
CA GLY A 83 23.26 9.96 21.24
C GLY A 83 22.35 9.15 22.16
N GLN A 84 21.26 9.73 22.68
CA GLN A 84 20.20 9.05 23.41
C GLN A 84 19.02 8.75 22.49
N VAL A 85 18.25 7.71 22.84
CA VAL A 85 17.04 7.33 22.11
C VAL A 85 15.90 7.06 23.09
N THR A 86 14.72 7.59 22.81
CA THR A 86 13.47 7.23 23.50
C THR A 86 12.49 6.57 22.54
N TYR A 87 11.60 5.76 23.09
CA TYR A 87 10.57 5.04 22.34
C TYR A 87 9.15 5.37 22.82
N ASP A 88 8.25 5.58 21.86
CA ASP A 88 6.82 5.78 22.07
C ASP A 88 6.02 4.88 21.12
N SER A 89 4.86 4.40 21.57
CA SER A 89 3.84 3.84 20.70
C SER A 89 2.47 4.46 20.96
N ARG A 90 1.70 4.70 19.90
CA ARG A 90 0.37 5.34 20.01
C ARG A 90 -0.59 4.90 18.93
N PHE A 91 -1.80 4.50 19.32
CA PHE A 91 -2.83 4.14 18.36
C PHE A 91 -3.34 5.39 17.65
N VAL A 92 -3.46 5.30 16.32
CA VAL A 92 -4.21 6.30 15.57
C VAL A 92 -5.67 6.20 15.98
N GLN A 93 -6.24 7.30 16.47
CA GLN A 93 -7.62 7.37 16.91
C GLN A 93 -8.57 7.50 15.71
N SER A 94 -8.52 6.54 14.80
CA SER A 94 -9.44 6.45 13.67
C SER A 94 -10.86 6.11 14.14
N ASN A 95 -11.88 6.36 13.31
CA ASN A 95 -13.23 5.94 13.67
C ASN A 95 -13.36 4.41 13.70
N SER A 96 -12.66 3.69 12.81
CA SER A 96 -12.53 2.23 12.90
C SER A 96 -12.04 1.79 14.28
N PHE A 97 -10.94 2.36 14.77
CA PHE A 97 -10.37 2.00 16.07
C PHE A 97 -11.31 2.33 17.22
N ARG A 98 -11.85 3.56 17.26
CA ARG A 98 -12.75 3.99 18.34
C ARG A 98 -14.02 3.13 18.41
N LYS A 99 -14.66 2.84 17.26
CA LYS A 99 -15.88 2.01 17.20
C LYS A 99 -15.60 0.57 17.63
N ASN A 100 -14.52 -0.03 17.13
CA ASN A 100 -14.15 -1.40 17.48
C ASN A 100 -13.79 -1.52 18.97
N LYS A 101 -13.04 -0.55 19.51
CA LYS A 101 -12.65 -0.48 20.92
C LYS A 101 -13.87 -0.29 21.83
N ALA A 102 -14.77 0.63 21.50
CA ALA A 102 -15.95 0.93 22.31
C ALA A 102 -16.93 -0.24 22.40
N THR A 103 -17.09 -1.00 21.30
CA THR A 103 -17.99 -2.16 21.24
C THR A 103 -17.33 -3.48 21.64
N ASN A 104 -16.00 -3.48 21.79
CA ASN A 104 -15.17 -4.67 21.95
C ASN A 104 -15.48 -5.76 20.90
N ARG A 105 -15.76 -5.32 19.65
CA ARG A 105 -16.13 -6.14 18.48
C ARG A 105 -15.60 -5.50 17.21
N ILE A 106 -15.49 -6.27 16.12
CA ILE A 106 -15.16 -5.73 14.80
C ILE A 106 -16.45 -5.30 14.11
N VAL A 107 -16.75 -4.00 14.13
CA VAL A 107 -18.02 -3.41 13.64
C VAL A 107 -17.84 -2.50 12.42
N VAL A 108 -16.60 -2.37 11.94
CA VAL A 108 -16.25 -1.71 10.68
C VAL A 108 -15.58 -2.73 9.77
N ASP A 109 -16.00 -2.77 8.50
CA ASP A 109 -15.35 -3.61 7.49
C ASP A 109 -13.92 -3.13 7.29
N GLU A 110 -12.99 -4.02 7.03
CA GLU A 110 -11.60 -3.69 6.66
C GLU A 110 -11.23 -4.45 5.38
N PHE A 111 -9.98 -4.38 4.95
CA PHE A 111 -9.53 -4.93 3.67
C PHE A 111 -9.89 -6.41 3.48
N GLY A 112 -9.59 -7.25 4.47
CA GLY A 112 -9.85 -8.69 4.44
C GLY A 112 -10.76 -9.21 5.56
N THR A 113 -11.39 -8.33 6.34
CA THR A 113 -12.27 -8.71 7.45
C THR A 113 -13.61 -8.01 7.36
N ARG A 114 -14.70 -8.79 7.46
CA ARG A 114 -16.06 -8.25 7.52
C ARG A 114 -16.45 -7.91 8.96
N ALA A 115 -17.10 -6.76 9.12
CA ALA A 115 -17.77 -6.39 10.35
C ALA A 115 -18.90 -7.36 10.67
N VAL A 116 -19.14 -7.57 11.97
CA VAL A 116 -20.44 -8.10 12.39
C VAL A 116 -21.48 -6.99 12.38
N PRO A 117 -22.74 -7.28 12.01
CA PRO A 117 -23.81 -6.30 12.06
C PRO A 117 -23.93 -5.69 13.46
N ASP A 118 -23.96 -4.36 13.52
CA ASP A 118 -24.18 -3.65 14.78
C ASP A 118 -25.53 -4.08 15.39
N PRO A 119 -25.54 -4.69 16.59
CA PRO A 119 -26.78 -5.12 17.25
C PRO A 119 -27.74 -3.96 17.50
N CYS A 120 -27.23 -2.72 17.60
CA CYS A 120 -28.00 -1.51 17.87
C CYS A 120 -28.64 -0.86 16.63
N LYS A 121 -28.28 -1.28 15.40
CA LYS A 121 -28.91 -0.78 14.17
C LYS A 121 -30.18 -1.57 13.84
N ASN A 122 -31.30 -0.89 13.61
CA ASN A 122 -32.57 -1.52 13.21
C ASN A 122 -32.47 -2.21 11.83
N ILE A 123 -33.29 -3.25 11.59
CA ILE A 123 -33.31 -4.04 10.34
C ILE A 123 -33.36 -3.17 9.07
N PHE A 124 -34.12 -2.07 9.10
CA PHE A 124 -34.20 -1.11 7.99
C PHE A 124 -32.89 -0.32 7.74
N GLN A 125 -32.20 0.12 8.79
CA GLN A 125 -30.88 0.75 8.68
C GLN A 125 -29.81 -0.24 8.23
N ARG A 126 -29.93 -1.51 8.64
CA ARG A 126 -29.10 -2.61 8.14
C ARG A 126 -29.30 -2.81 6.63
N TYR A 127 -30.55 -2.88 6.18
CA TYR A 127 -30.89 -3.06 4.76
C TYR A 127 -30.38 -1.92 3.86
N PHE A 128 -30.51 -0.66 4.30
CA PHE A 128 -30.01 0.51 3.56
C PHE A 128 -28.47 0.57 3.48
N THR A 129 -27.77 0.12 4.53
CA THR A 129 -26.28 0.05 4.55
C THR A 129 -25.75 -0.97 3.54
N TYR A 130 -26.46 -2.09 3.34
CA TYR A 130 -26.03 -3.16 2.43
C TYR A 130 -26.33 -2.91 0.94
N LEU A 131 -27.35 -2.11 0.61
CA LEU A 131 -27.78 -1.88 -0.78
C LEU A 131 -27.08 -0.71 -1.48
N PHE A 132 -26.56 0.26 -0.73
CA PHE A 132 -25.92 1.46 -1.30
C PHE A 132 -24.51 1.71 -0.73
N PRO A 133 -23.55 0.78 -0.85
CA PRO A 133 -22.18 0.99 -0.36
C PRO A 133 -21.38 2.02 -1.18
N LEU A 134 -21.85 2.39 -2.39
CA LEU A 134 -21.14 3.26 -3.34
C LEU A 134 -22.05 4.33 -3.97
N GLY A 135 -23.08 4.79 -3.24
CA GLY A 135 -23.83 5.97 -3.65
C GLY A 135 -22.96 7.24 -3.52
N PRO A 136 -23.09 8.22 -4.43
CA PRO A 136 -22.49 9.54 -4.21
C PRO A 136 -23.13 10.14 -2.95
N GLY A 137 -22.40 10.10 -1.83
CA GLY A 137 -22.90 10.50 -0.51
C GLY A 137 -22.65 9.50 0.62
N ASN A 138 -22.32 8.23 0.33
CA ASN A 138 -21.86 7.28 1.36
C ASN A 138 -20.34 7.25 1.39
N ASN A 139 -19.76 8.10 2.24
CA ASN A 139 -18.34 8.11 2.56
C ASN A 139 -17.91 6.70 2.98
N SER A 140 -16.88 6.14 2.34
CA SER A 140 -16.16 5.01 2.94
C SER A 140 -15.68 5.47 4.31
N GLU A 141 -16.25 4.92 5.38
CA GLU A 141 -15.83 5.20 6.76
C GLU A 141 -14.40 4.68 7.05
N LEU A 142 -13.80 3.96 6.10
CA LEU A 142 -12.46 3.37 6.19
C LEU A 142 -11.40 4.44 6.38
N ASP A 143 -10.99 4.61 7.63
CA ASP A 143 -9.97 5.55 8.09
C ASP A 143 -8.89 4.88 8.94
N ASN A 144 -8.76 3.54 8.85
CA ASN A 144 -7.63 2.80 9.42
C ASN A 144 -6.35 3.08 8.62
N THR A 145 -5.66 4.15 8.96
CA THR A 145 -4.44 4.63 8.30
C THR A 145 -3.18 3.95 8.85
N LEU A 146 -3.03 2.65 8.59
CA LEU A 146 -1.97 1.80 9.16
C LEU A 146 -0.70 1.65 8.31
N VAL A 147 -0.68 2.19 7.08
CA VAL A 147 0.32 1.83 6.07
C VAL A 147 1.58 2.69 6.20
N ASN A 148 1.43 4.01 6.14
CA ASN A 148 2.57 4.93 6.13
C ASN A 148 2.31 6.18 6.98
N VAL A 149 3.36 6.97 7.19
CA VAL A 149 3.32 8.33 7.71
C VAL A 149 4.16 9.22 6.81
N THR A 150 3.63 10.37 6.42
CA THR A 150 4.32 11.33 5.53
C THR A 150 4.11 12.76 5.99
N GLN A 151 4.90 13.67 5.46
CA GLN A 151 4.75 15.11 5.60
C GLN A 151 4.09 15.68 4.33
N ILE A 152 2.99 16.42 4.49
CA ILE A 152 2.36 17.22 3.43
C ILE A 152 2.33 18.67 3.89
N GLY A 153 3.09 19.54 3.23
CA GLY A 153 3.35 20.89 3.75
C GLY A 153 4.13 20.79 5.06
N ASP A 154 3.64 21.46 6.10
CA ASP A 154 4.23 21.40 7.46
C ASP A 154 3.51 20.41 8.38
N GLU A 155 2.56 19.63 7.84
CA GLU A 155 1.70 18.76 8.61
C GLU A 155 2.00 17.29 8.35
N ILE A 156 1.84 16.46 9.39
CA ILE A 156 2.13 15.04 9.35
C ILE A 156 0.84 14.24 9.25
N TYR A 157 0.82 13.26 8.35
CA TYR A 157 -0.35 12.45 8.06
C TYR A 157 -0.02 10.96 8.09
N ALA A 158 -0.81 10.19 8.84
CA ALA A 158 -0.88 8.75 8.71
C ALA A 158 -1.80 8.40 7.53
N MET A 159 -1.39 7.42 6.71
CA MET A 159 -2.08 7.06 5.48
C MET A 159 -2.40 5.56 5.37
N THR A 160 -3.42 5.27 4.58
CA THR A 160 -3.72 3.97 3.97
C THR A 160 -4.07 4.24 2.50
N GLU A 161 -4.64 3.27 1.79
CA GLU A 161 -5.01 3.42 0.37
C GLU A 161 -6.46 3.87 0.15
N THR A 162 -6.96 4.77 0.99
CA THR A 162 -8.30 5.37 0.87
C THR A 162 -8.18 6.88 0.69
N ALA A 163 -9.31 7.57 0.51
CA ALA A 163 -9.32 9.03 0.50
C ALA A 163 -9.21 9.67 1.90
N ASN A 164 -9.25 8.88 2.98
CA ASN A 164 -9.17 9.41 4.35
C ASN A 164 -7.75 9.32 4.88
N LEU A 165 -7.28 10.41 5.49
CA LEU A 165 -6.00 10.49 6.20
C LEU A 165 -6.27 10.91 7.65
N ASN A 166 -5.36 10.57 8.55
CA ASN A 166 -5.38 11.08 9.93
C ASN A 166 -4.17 11.96 10.15
N LYS A 167 -4.40 13.22 10.50
CA LYS A 167 -3.35 14.17 10.87
C LYS A 167 -2.81 13.81 12.25
N ILE A 168 -1.49 13.82 12.37
CA ILE A 168 -0.76 13.37 13.56
C ILE A 168 0.07 14.51 14.11
N ASP A 169 0.02 14.70 15.42
CA ASP A 169 0.98 15.53 16.14
C ASP A 169 2.33 14.81 16.21
N LEU A 170 3.38 15.38 15.63
CA LEU A 170 4.69 14.71 15.56
C LEU A 170 5.36 14.55 16.93
N GLN A 171 5.09 15.44 17.89
CA GLN A 171 5.72 15.41 19.21
C GLN A 171 5.07 14.35 20.08
N THR A 172 3.74 14.34 20.13
CA THR A 172 2.98 13.50 21.07
C THR A 172 2.44 12.22 20.44
N LEU A 173 2.40 12.15 19.11
CA LEU A 173 1.72 11.14 18.29
C LEU A 173 0.19 11.14 18.44
N ASP A 174 -0.40 12.21 18.99
CA ASP A 174 -1.85 12.38 19.05
C ASP A 174 -2.44 12.40 17.64
N THR A 175 -3.60 11.77 17.47
CA THR A 175 -4.42 11.99 16.27
C THR A 175 -5.19 13.29 16.44
N LEU A 176 -4.88 14.28 15.61
CA LEU A 176 -5.47 15.62 15.68
C LEU A 176 -6.84 15.64 14.99
N GLU A 177 -6.87 15.26 13.72
CA GLU A 177 -8.08 15.29 12.90
C GLU A 177 -8.04 14.22 11.81
N ARG A 178 -9.24 13.86 11.32
CA ARG A 178 -9.38 13.06 10.11
C ARG A 178 -9.70 13.99 8.95
N VAL A 179 -8.85 13.99 7.94
CA VAL A 179 -9.05 14.75 6.70
C VAL A 179 -9.41 13.82 5.56
N LYS A 180 -10.04 14.38 4.53
CA LYS A 180 -10.33 13.68 3.28
C LYS A 180 -9.61 14.39 2.14
N LEU A 181 -9.22 13.64 1.11
CA LEU A 181 -8.73 14.22 -0.14
C LEU A 181 -9.73 15.27 -0.66
N PRO A 182 -9.25 16.43 -1.14
CA PRO A 182 -10.13 17.50 -1.62
C PRO A 182 -11.07 17.02 -2.73
N ALA A 183 -12.35 17.36 -2.61
CA ALA A 183 -13.39 16.86 -3.52
C ALA A 183 -13.15 17.29 -4.98
N GLN A 184 -12.52 18.45 -5.21
CA GLN A 184 -12.17 18.95 -6.54
C GLN A 184 -11.18 18.06 -7.30
N LEU A 185 -10.45 17.16 -6.61
CA LEU A 185 -9.57 16.20 -7.28
C LEU A 185 -10.35 15.09 -7.99
N ALA A 186 -11.61 14.85 -7.61
CA ALA A 186 -12.42 13.71 -8.07
C ALA A 186 -11.72 12.34 -7.89
N VAL A 187 -10.82 12.26 -6.90
CA VAL A 187 -10.10 11.04 -6.52
C VAL A 187 -10.82 10.35 -5.36
N SER A 188 -11.06 9.06 -5.51
CA SER A 188 -11.74 8.19 -4.55
C SER A 188 -10.79 7.50 -3.57
N HIS A 189 -9.55 7.21 -4.01
CA HIS A 189 -8.50 6.52 -3.25
C HIS A 189 -7.16 7.01 -3.77
N ALA A 190 -6.16 7.16 -2.91
CA ALA A 190 -4.79 7.48 -3.30
C ALA A 190 -3.82 6.52 -2.62
N THR A 191 -2.61 6.37 -3.17
CA THR A 191 -1.61 5.47 -2.61
C THR A 191 -1.10 5.96 -1.25
N ALA A 192 -0.51 5.03 -0.48
CA ALA A 192 0.22 5.34 0.74
C ALA A 192 1.68 5.81 0.47
N HIS A 193 2.05 6.02 -0.80
CA HIS A 193 3.42 6.25 -1.26
C HIS A 193 3.53 7.53 -2.10
N PRO A 194 3.30 8.71 -1.50
CA PRO A 194 3.50 9.96 -2.19
C PRO A 194 4.99 10.21 -2.41
N HIS A 195 5.33 10.77 -3.57
CA HIS A 195 6.62 11.38 -3.82
C HIS A 195 6.67 12.80 -3.27
N MET A 196 7.89 13.27 -3.01
CA MET A 196 8.16 14.68 -2.74
C MET A 196 9.12 15.21 -3.81
N ASP A 197 8.79 16.33 -4.43
CA ASP A 197 9.70 17.00 -5.37
C ASP A 197 10.73 17.90 -4.66
N GLU A 198 11.69 18.44 -5.42
CA GLU A 198 12.74 19.32 -4.88
C GLU A 198 12.20 20.61 -4.24
N LYS A 199 10.98 21.04 -4.60
CA LYS A 199 10.31 22.20 -4.02
C LYS A 199 9.55 21.83 -2.73
N GLY A 200 9.53 20.54 -2.38
CA GLY A 200 8.78 19.98 -1.25
C GLY A 200 7.29 19.81 -1.52
N ASN A 201 6.84 19.91 -2.77
CA ASN A 201 5.47 19.58 -3.12
C ASN A 201 5.27 18.07 -2.99
N ASN A 202 4.13 17.68 -2.43
CA ASN A 202 3.75 16.28 -2.34
C ASN A 202 3.00 15.86 -3.61
N LEU A 203 3.45 14.78 -4.23
CA LEU A 203 2.92 14.25 -5.47
C LEU A 203 2.41 12.84 -5.18
N ASN A 204 1.14 12.57 -5.43
CA ASN A 204 0.57 11.25 -5.19
C ASN A 204 -0.24 10.79 -6.41
N MET A 205 -0.56 9.51 -6.46
CA MET A 205 -1.38 8.91 -7.48
C MET A 205 -2.65 8.31 -6.86
N GLY A 206 -3.78 8.42 -7.56
CA GLY A 206 -5.06 7.91 -7.08
C GLY A 206 -6.06 7.57 -8.17
N ASN A 207 -7.11 6.83 -7.79
CA ASN A 207 -8.16 6.37 -8.70
C ASN A 207 -9.35 7.34 -8.65
N GLY A 208 -9.86 7.74 -9.81
CA GLY A 208 -11.01 8.63 -9.93
C GLY A 208 -11.85 8.35 -11.18
N THR A 209 -12.85 9.19 -11.44
CA THR A 209 -13.64 9.13 -12.68
C THR A 209 -13.13 10.18 -13.66
N VAL A 210 -12.69 9.77 -14.85
CA VAL A 210 -12.31 10.71 -15.94
C VAL A 210 -13.57 11.42 -16.43
N ASP A 211 -13.49 12.74 -16.63
CA ASP A 211 -14.60 13.63 -17.05
C ASP A 211 -15.38 13.02 -18.24
N SER A 212 -16.43 12.23 -17.95
CA SER A 212 -17.28 11.41 -18.86
C SER A 212 -16.75 10.06 -19.40
N GLY A 213 -15.53 9.63 -19.08
CA GLY A 213 -14.86 8.49 -19.75
C GLY A 213 -14.92 7.11 -19.06
N GLY A 214 -15.18 7.06 -17.75
CA GLY A 214 -15.05 5.86 -16.91
C GLY A 214 -13.94 6.01 -15.84
N PRO A 215 -13.51 4.94 -15.15
CA PRO A 215 -12.43 5.05 -14.18
C PRO A 215 -11.11 5.42 -14.86
N GLY A 216 -10.27 6.12 -14.12
CA GLY A 216 -8.92 6.46 -14.52
C GLY A 216 -8.03 6.71 -13.31
N TYR A 217 -6.76 6.95 -13.61
CA TYR A 217 -5.70 7.18 -12.65
C TYR A 217 -5.26 8.64 -12.74
N TYR A 218 -5.02 9.24 -11.59
CA TYR A 218 -4.81 10.67 -11.42
C TYR A 218 -3.50 10.89 -10.72
N VAL A 219 -2.64 11.72 -11.30
CA VAL A 219 -1.51 12.28 -10.56
C VAL A 219 -1.98 13.58 -9.94
N VAL A 220 -1.83 13.71 -8.63
CA VAL A 220 -2.26 14.87 -7.84
C VAL A 220 -1.08 15.50 -7.14
N GLU A 221 -1.13 16.82 -6.98
CA GLU A 221 -0.13 17.62 -6.28
C GLU A 221 -0.77 18.34 -5.10
N PHE A 222 -0.09 18.31 -3.97
CA PHE A 222 -0.31 19.13 -2.78
C PHE A 222 0.87 20.11 -2.68
N PRO A 223 0.69 21.38 -3.08
CA PRO A 223 1.77 22.36 -3.04
C PRO A 223 2.21 22.65 -1.61
N ARG A 224 3.53 22.73 -1.36
CA ARG A 224 4.09 22.89 0.00
C ARG A 224 3.57 24.12 0.74
N GLU A 225 3.66 25.28 0.09
CA GLU A 225 3.38 26.59 0.70
C GLU A 225 1.91 27.03 0.55
N ARG A 226 1.00 26.10 0.25
CA ARG A 226 -0.42 26.39 0.07
C ARG A 226 -1.28 25.51 0.97
N SER A 227 -2.52 25.94 1.18
CA SER A 227 -3.48 25.17 1.96
C SER A 227 -3.82 23.83 1.30
N TRP A 228 -4.33 22.89 2.09
CA TRP A 228 -4.82 21.58 1.65
C TRP A 228 -5.75 21.67 0.42
N ASP A 229 -6.60 22.70 0.36
CA ASP A 229 -7.55 22.92 -0.74
C ASP A 229 -6.90 23.42 -2.04
N ALA A 230 -5.63 23.81 -2.02
CA ALA A 230 -4.88 24.15 -3.22
C ALA A 230 -4.41 22.93 -4.01
N ALA A 231 -4.71 21.72 -3.53
CA ALA A 231 -4.38 20.50 -4.23
C ALA A 231 -5.01 20.48 -5.64
N ARG A 232 -4.26 19.98 -6.61
CA ARG A 232 -4.67 19.97 -8.02
C ARG A 232 -4.30 18.67 -8.72
N VAL A 233 -5.04 18.36 -9.79
CA VAL A 233 -4.71 17.27 -10.70
C VAL A 233 -3.63 17.74 -11.67
N LEU A 234 -2.53 16.99 -11.79
CA LEU A 234 -1.48 17.22 -12.77
C LEU A 234 -1.71 16.43 -14.05
N ALA A 235 -2.21 15.19 -13.94
CA ALA A 235 -2.42 14.32 -15.09
C ALA A 235 -3.57 13.35 -14.87
N LYS A 236 -4.15 12.88 -15.97
CA LYS A 236 -5.22 11.87 -16.01
C LYS A 236 -4.87 10.79 -17.01
N ILE A 237 -4.85 9.54 -16.57
CA ILE A 237 -4.58 8.35 -17.38
C ILE A 237 -5.86 7.51 -17.42
N PRO A 238 -6.48 7.27 -18.59
CA PRO A 238 -7.67 6.44 -18.65
C PRO A 238 -7.34 4.98 -18.33
N ALA A 239 -8.20 4.29 -17.58
CA ALA A 239 -8.00 2.86 -17.30
C ALA A 239 -8.17 2.04 -18.58
N ARG A 240 -7.25 1.09 -18.84
CA ARG A 240 -7.35 0.12 -19.93
C ARG A 240 -8.65 -0.66 -19.87
N TRP A 241 -9.11 -1.01 -18.67
CA TRP A 241 -10.33 -1.79 -18.44
C TRP A 241 -11.32 -1.06 -17.52
N LYS A 242 -12.41 -0.54 -18.10
CA LYS A 242 -13.41 0.28 -17.39
C LYS A 242 -14.11 -0.40 -16.20
N PHE A 243 -14.21 -1.73 -16.19
CA PHE A 243 -14.81 -2.49 -15.08
C PHE A 243 -13.79 -3.29 -14.27
N TYR A 244 -12.51 -3.20 -14.66
CA TYR A 244 -11.39 -3.90 -14.05
C TYR A 244 -10.17 -2.97 -13.96
N PRO A 245 -10.27 -1.79 -13.32
CA PRO A 245 -9.12 -0.90 -13.18
C PRO A 245 -8.01 -1.64 -12.43
N SER A 246 -6.77 -1.37 -12.83
CA SER A 246 -5.58 -1.95 -12.20
C SER A 246 -5.46 -1.48 -10.76
N TYR A 247 -5.02 -2.39 -9.90
CA TYR A 247 -4.46 -2.04 -8.60
C TYR A 247 -2.97 -1.74 -8.75
N TYR A 248 -2.53 -0.66 -8.14
CA TYR A 248 -1.14 -0.25 -8.03
C TYR A 248 -0.96 0.37 -6.65
N HIS A 249 0.20 0.13 -6.06
CA HIS A 249 0.50 0.54 -4.68
C HIS A 249 1.45 1.75 -4.64
N SER A 250 2.23 1.95 -5.70
CA SER A 250 3.13 3.10 -5.87
C SER A 250 3.30 3.41 -7.36
N PHE A 251 4.02 4.49 -7.66
CA PHE A 251 4.34 4.91 -9.02
C PHE A 251 5.79 5.41 -9.07
N GLY A 252 6.36 5.60 -10.26
CA GLY A 252 7.69 6.17 -10.43
C GLY A 252 7.65 7.65 -10.81
N MET A 253 8.73 8.37 -10.53
CA MET A 253 8.89 9.78 -10.91
C MET A 253 10.35 10.05 -11.27
N THR A 254 10.58 10.65 -12.44
CA THR A 254 11.86 11.22 -12.90
C THR A 254 11.78 12.75 -12.90
N ASP A 255 12.83 13.45 -13.31
CA ASP A 255 12.79 14.90 -13.50
C ASP A 255 11.72 15.35 -14.51
N GLN A 256 11.53 14.62 -15.60
CA GLN A 256 10.59 14.99 -16.68
C GLN A 256 9.30 14.17 -16.71
N TYR A 257 9.27 12.97 -16.13
CA TYR A 257 8.15 12.03 -16.30
C TYR A 257 7.59 11.50 -14.97
N PHE A 258 6.28 11.32 -14.92
CA PHE A 258 5.67 10.32 -14.07
C PHE A 258 5.63 8.99 -14.82
N VAL A 259 5.89 7.90 -14.11
CA VAL A 259 5.88 6.54 -14.64
C VAL A 259 4.78 5.76 -13.94
N PHE A 260 3.77 5.34 -14.69
CA PHE A 260 2.68 4.52 -14.16
C PHE A 260 2.72 3.10 -14.72
N LEU A 261 2.81 2.10 -13.84
CA LEU A 261 2.72 0.69 -14.17
C LEU A 261 1.28 0.17 -14.01
N GLU A 262 0.56 0.03 -15.12
CA GLU A 262 -0.76 -0.59 -15.16
C GLU A 262 -0.63 -2.12 -15.24
N GLN A 263 -0.55 -2.73 -14.07
CA GLN A 263 -0.34 -4.16 -13.87
C GLN A 263 -1.64 -5.01 -13.97
N PRO A 264 -1.56 -6.31 -14.29
CA PRO A 264 -2.73 -7.16 -14.55
C PRO A 264 -3.41 -7.70 -13.27
N LEU A 265 -3.13 -7.11 -12.11
CA LEU A 265 -3.95 -7.26 -10.91
C LEU A 265 -5.00 -6.15 -10.88
N THR A 266 -6.28 -6.51 -10.83
CA THR A 266 -7.38 -5.55 -11.02
C THR A 266 -8.41 -5.62 -9.90
N TYR A 267 -9.14 -4.52 -9.72
CA TYR A 267 -10.37 -4.49 -8.93
C TYR A 267 -11.57 -4.85 -9.80
N ASN A 268 -12.40 -5.81 -9.38
CA ASN A 268 -13.67 -6.05 -10.03
C ASN A 268 -14.74 -5.07 -9.50
N VAL A 269 -15.07 -4.05 -10.31
CA VAL A 269 -16.03 -2.98 -9.94
C VAL A 269 -17.40 -3.54 -9.55
N PHE A 270 -17.90 -4.57 -10.26
CA PHE A 270 -19.18 -5.19 -9.92
C PHE A 270 -19.13 -5.96 -8.60
N ARG A 271 -18.01 -6.61 -8.27
CA ARG A 271 -17.84 -7.27 -6.97
C ARG A 271 -17.80 -6.26 -5.83
N LEU A 272 -17.14 -5.12 -6.03
CA LEU A 272 -17.14 -4.01 -5.06
C LEU A 272 -18.57 -3.48 -4.83
N LEU A 273 -19.32 -3.22 -5.90
CA LEU A 273 -20.71 -2.76 -5.83
C LEU A 273 -21.66 -3.76 -5.13
N THR A 274 -21.38 -5.06 -5.24
CA THR A 274 -22.21 -6.14 -4.66
C THR A 274 -21.65 -6.72 -3.37
N MET A 275 -20.59 -6.13 -2.80
CA MET A 275 -19.87 -6.67 -1.64
C MET A 275 -20.79 -6.88 -0.42
N GLY A 276 -21.67 -5.90 -0.16
CA GLY A 276 -22.69 -5.96 0.89
C GLY A 276 -23.63 -7.16 0.75
N LEU A 277 -24.17 -7.35 -0.46
CA LEU A 277 -25.15 -8.40 -0.77
C LEU A 277 -24.55 -9.80 -0.84
N CYS A 278 -23.31 -9.92 -1.32
CA CYS A 278 -22.65 -11.21 -1.51
C CYS A 278 -21.73 -11.59 -0.35
N ASN A 279 -21.74 -10.83 0.75
CA ASN A 279 -20.88 -11.04 1.92
C ASN A 279 -19.39 -11.24 1.56
N ARG A 280 -18.84 -10.33 0.75
CA ARG A 280 -17.42 -10.36 0.32
C ARG A 280 -16.59 -9.34 1.10
N THR A 281 -15.27 -9.52 1.13
CA THR A 281 -14.29 -8.50 1.56
C THR A 281 -13.75 -7.72 0.36
N ILE A 282 -13.02 -6.62 0.61
CA ILE A 282 -12.33 -5.86 -0.43
C ILE A 282 -11.27 -6.74 -1.10
N SER A 283 -10.51 -7.52 -0.33
CA SER A 283 -9.48 -8.45 -0.84
C SER A 283 -10.04 -9.46 -1.85
N GLN A 284 -11.27 -9.95 -1.66
CA GLN A 284 -11.93 -10.89 -2.58
C GLN A 284 -12.45 -10.23 -3.88
N CYS A 285 -12.37 -8.90 -3.98
CA CYS A 285 -12.70 -8.17 -5.17
C CYS A 285 -11.51 -8.04 -6.15
N PHE A 286 -10.32 -8.41 -5.72
CA PHE A 286 -9.14 -8.48 -6.58
C PHE A 286 -9.24 -9.64 -7.57
N LYS A 287 -8.63 -9.45 -8.73
CA LYS A 287 -8.50 -10.47 -9.76
C LYS A 287 -7.20 -10.29 -10.53
N TRP A 288 -6.36 -11.32 -10.48
CA TRP A 288 -5.19 -11.45 -11.35
C TRP A 288 -5.62 -11.97 -12.72
N TRP A 289 -5.02 -11.41 -13.77
CA TRP A 289 -5.20 -11.84 -15.15
C TRP A 289 -3.88 -12.41 -15.67
N PRO A 290 -3.63 -13.72 -15.56
CA PRO A 290 -2.42 -14.31 -16.15
C PRO A 290 -2.48 -14.32 -17.68
N LYS A 291 -3.68 -14.18 -18.26
CA LYS A 291 -3.96 -14.15 -19.70
C LYS A 291 -5.06 -13.14 -20.01
N GLU A 292 -4.86 -12.30 -21.02
CA GLU A 292 -5.84 -11.36 -21.53
C GLU A 292 -6.83 -12.10 -22.43
N LYS A 293 -8.11 -11.80 -22.22
CA LYS A 293 -9.15 -12.05 -23.21
C LYS A 293 -9.40 -10.71 -23.87
N SER A 294 -9.13 -10.60 -25.16
CA SER A 294 -9.45 -9.42 -25.95
C SER A 294 -10.95 -9.13 -25.83
N ALA A 295 -11.32 -8.15 -25.02
CA ALA A 295 -12.68 -7.67 -24.96
C ALA A 295 -12.91 -6.76 -26.17
N SER A 296 -13.61 -7.26 -27.19
CA SER A 296 -14.14 -6.35 -28.22
C SER A 296 -15.16 -5.41 -27.57
N PRO A 297 -15.21 -4.12 -27.93
CA PRO A 297 -16.23 -3.21 -27.43
C PRO A 297 -17.56 -3.53 -28.13
N SER A 298 -18.33 -4.49 -27.63
CA SER A 298 -19.74 -4.56 -27.97
C SER A 298 -20.52 -3.71 -26.96
N SER A 299 -20.90 -2.51 -27.39
CA SER A 299 -21.99 -1.77 -26.76
C SER A 299 -23.22 -2.68 -26.71
N PRO A 300 -23.87 -2.91 -25.56
CA PRO A 300 -25.15 -3.60 -25.56
C PRO A 300 -26.19 -2.68 -26.22
N THR A 301 -26.64 -3.03 -27.43
CA THR A 301 -27.79 -2.40 -28.06
C THR A 301 -29.01 -2.71 -27.21
N ILE A 302 -29.56 -1.70 -26.53
CA ILE A 302 -30.84 -1.81 -25.82
C ILE A 302 -31.93 -2.04 -26.88
N PRO A 303 -32.72 -3.13 -26.82
CA PRO A 303 -33.83 -3.28 -27.75
C PRO A 303 -34.94 -2.29 -27.35
N PHE A 304 -35.21 -1.33 -28.23
CA PHE A 304 -36.41 -0.49 -28.17
C PHE A 304 -37.64 -1.38 -28.36
N ILE A 305 -38.30 -1.75 -27.27
CA ILE A 305 -39.62 -2.40 -27.35
C ILE A 305 -40.63 -1.31 -27.70
N ARG A 306 -41.04 -1.26 -28.98
CA ARG A 306 -42.26 -0.57 -29.39
C ARG A 306 -43.46 -1.32 -28.80
N SER A 307 -44.13 -0.73 -27.81
CA SER A 307 -45.44 -1.20 -27.38
C SER A 307 -46.50 -0.75 -28.39
N SER A 308 -46.90 -1.64 -29.28
CA SER A 308 -48.17 -1.52 -29.99
C SER A 308 -49.22 -2.29 -29.20
N HIS A 309 -50.06 -1.60 -28.44
CA HIS A 309 -51.47 -1.97 -28.28
C HIS A 309 -52.30 -0.76 -27.84
N SER A 310 -53.35 -0.56 -28.61
CA SER A 310 -54.33 0.51 -28.61
C SER A 310 -55.55 0.15 -27.75
N LEU A 311 -56.25 1.21 -27.30
CA LEU A 311 -57.66 1.32 -26.86
C LEU A 311 -57.90 1.46 -25.33
N PRO A 312 -58.97 2.15 -24.90
CA PRO A 312 -59.13 3.61 -25.01
C PRO A 312 -59.55 4.27 -23.69
N CYS A 313 -59.43 5.60 -23.70
CA CYS A 313 -59.82 6.54 -22.65
C CYS A 313 -61.35 6.63 -22.45
N VAL A 314 -61.86 6.46 -21.22
CA VAL A 314 -63.10 7.10 -20.71
C VAL A 314 -62.99 7.29 -19.18
N LEU A 315 -63.07 8.55 -18.74
CA LEU A 315 -63.35 9.00 -17.35
C LEU A 315 -64.87 8.99 -17.10
N PRO A 316 -65.41 8.96 -15.84
CA PRO A 316 -65.01 9.86 -14.74
C PRO A 316 -65.10 9.31 -13.28
N CYS A 317 -64.51 10.07 -12.35
CA CYS A 317 -64.69 10.02 -10.88
C CYS A 317 -66.17 10.28 -10.44
N PRO A 318 -66.60 10.16 -9.15
CA PRO A 318 -65.81 10.10 -7.89
C PRO A 318 -66.28 9.07 -6.82
N HIS A 319 -65.47 8.81 -5.79
CA HIS A 319 -65.81 8.89 -4.34
C HIS A 319 -64.79 8.18 -3.43
N LEU A 320 -64.58 8.79 -2.26
CA LEU A 320 -63.74 8.38 -1.11
C LEU A 320 -63.94 6.92 -0.68
N THR A 321 -62.85 6.22 -0.36
CA THR A 321 -62.73 5.50 0.93
C THR A 321 -61.27 5.09 1.19
N LEU A 322 -60.82 5.38 2.40
CA LEU A 322 -59.52 5.04 2.96
C LEU A 322 -59.45 3.51 3.18
N SER A 323 -58.42 2.83 2.68
CA SER A 323 -58.07 1.49 3.17
C SER A 323 -56.57 1.25 3.03
N LEU A 324 -55.93 0.91 4.15
CA LEU A 324 -54.51 0.58 4.24
C LEU A 324 -54.21 -0.62 3.32
N HIS A 325 -53.20 -0.49 2.47
CA HIS A 325 -52.59 -1.61 1.76
C HIS A 325 -51.07 -1.61 1.96
N VAL A 326 -50.58 -2.70 2.56
CA VAL A 326 -49.17 -3.06 2.67
C VAL A 326 -48.64 -3.36 1.27
N PRO A 327 -47.57 -2.72 0.76
CA PRO A 327 -47.05 -3.08 -0.55
C PRO A 327 -46.20 -4.35 -0.43
N SER A 328 -46.61 -5.34 -1.21
CA SER A 328 -45.91 -6.57 -1.54
C SER A 328 -44.56 -6.30 -2.21
N PHE A 329 -43.49 -6.26 -1.42
CA PHE A 329 -42.10 -6.11 -1.88
C PHE A 329 -41.45 -7.40 -2.43
N PHE A 330 -42.20 -8.51 -2.55
CA PHE A 330 -41.60 -9.83 -2.80
C PHE A 330 -41.48 -10.27 -4.28
N SER A 331 -41.87 -9.45 -5.26
CA SER A 331 -41.89 -9.88 -6.67
C SER A 331 -40.79 -9.27 -7.57
N LEU A 332 -40.16 -8.15 -7.19
CA LEU A 332 -39.16 -7.49 -8.05
C LEU A 332 -37.77 -8.14 -7.99
N THR A 333 -37.44 -8.83 -6.90
CA THR A 333 -36.14 -9.49 -6.68
C THR A 333 -35.94 -10.72 -7.56
N ALA A 334 -37.01 -11.49 -7.85
CA ALA A 334 -36.92 -12.71 -8.66
C ALA A 334 -36.77 -12.42 -10.17
N VAL A 335 -37.38 -11.32 -10.65
CA VAL A 335 -37.30 -10.92 -12.07
C VAL A 335 -35.92 -10.31 -12.39
N LEU A 336 -35.31 -9.62 -11.42
CA LEU A 336 -33.96 -9.05 -11.58
C LEU A 336 -32.87 -10.13 -11.55
N THR A 337 -32.99 -11.15 -10.69
CA THR A 337 -32.00 -12.25 -10.62
C THR A 337 -32.03 -13.16 -11.85
N ALA A 338 -33.21 -13.46 -12.39
CA ALA A 338 -33.34 -14.23 -13.62
C ALA A 338 -32.79 -13.47 -14.85
N SER A 339 -33.08 -12.18 -14.97
CA SER A 339 -32.59 -11.36 -16.09
C SER A 339 -31.06 -11.14 -16.05
N ILE A 340 -30.47 -11.03 -14.86
CA ILE A 340 -29.01 -10.97 -14.68
C ILE A 340 -28.37 -12.32 -15.03
N ALA A 341 -28.98 -13.44 -14.65
CA ALA A 341 -28.46 -14.77 -14.97
C ALA A 341 -28.50 -15.08 -16.48
N THR A 342 -29.53 -14.63 -17.19
CA THR A 342 -29.63 -14.75 -18.66
C THR A 342 -28.71 -13.76 -19.39
N PHE A 343 -28.45 -12.57 -18.83
CA PHE A 343 -27.40 -11.67 -19.32
C PHE A 343 -26.00 -12.28 -19.13
N MET A 344 -25.77 -12.99 -18.02
CA MET A 344 -24.50 -13.68 -17.76
C MET A 344 -24.23 -14.85 -18.73
N SER A 345 -25.27 -15.48 -19.30
CA SER A 345 -25.11 -16.61 -20.24
C SER A 345 -24.93 -16.21 -21.71
N THR A 346 -25.22 -14.95 -22.05
CA THR A 346 -25.19 -14.43 -23.43
C THR A 346 -23.92 -13.63 -23.76
N VAL A 347 -23.02 -13.43 -22.80
CA VAL A 347 -21.66 -12.93 -23.07
C VAL A 347 -20.90 -14.02 -23.82
N SER A 348 -20.75 -13.80 -25.13
CA SER A 348 -20.10 -14.68 -26.10
C SER A 348 -18.74 -15.20 -25.63
N LYS A 349 -18.49 -16.50 -25.87
CA LYS A 349 -17.19 -17.14 -25.67
C LYS A 349 -16.12 -16.42 -26.51
N PRO A 350 -15.04 -15.87 -25.92
CA PRO A 350 -14.00 -15.22 -26.69
C PRO A 350 -13.04 -16.23 -27.33
N SER A 351 -12.74 -16.01 -28.60
CA SER A 351 -11.69 -16.65 -29.40
C SER A 351 -10.33 -15.97 -29.19
N ALA A 352 -9.26 -16.78 -29.17
CA ALA A 352 -7.84 -16.46 -28.96
C ALA A 352 -7.47 -15.80 -27.61
N ILE A 353 -6.48 -16.39 -26.93
CA ILE A 353 -6.04 -16.03 -25.58
C ILE A 353 -4.65 -15.38 -25.70
N SER A 354 -4.52 -14.06 -25.47
CA SER A 354 -3.21 -13.38 -25.31
C SER A 354 -2.82 -13.37 -23.83
N ILE A 355 -1.55 -13.10 -23.50
CA ILE A 355 -1.11 -12.92 -22.10
C ILE A 355 -1.46 -11.49 -21.67
N ALA A 356 -1.97 -11.25 -20.45
CA ALA A 356 -2.26 -9.89 -20.00
C ALA A 356 -0.97 -9.21 -19.54
N MET A 357 -0.40 -8.41 -20.44
CA MET A 357 0.86 -7.72 -20.21
C MET A 357 0.69 -6.59 -19.19
N ALA A 358 1.74 -6.33 -18.42
CA ALA A 358 1.87 -5.10 -17.66
C ALA A 358 2.23 -3.96 -18.62
N LEU A 359 1.62 -2.78 -18.41
CA LEU A 359 1.82 -1.63 -19.29
C LEU A 359 2.45 -0.49 -18.51
N PHE A 360 3.60 0.00 -18.97
CA PHE A 360 4.11 1.28 -18.48
C PHE A 360 3.56 2.42 -19.32
N HIS A 361 3.16 3.48 -18.63
CA HIS A 361 2.71 4.75 -19.19
C HIS A 361 3.68 5.85 -18.73
N LEU A 362 4.22 6.61 -19.68
CA LEU A 362 5.00 7.81 -19.40
C LEU A 362 4.08 9.03 -19.50
N VAL A 363 4.15 9.91 -18.50
CA VAL A 363 3.38 11.15 -18.45
C VAL A 363 4.33 12.31 -18.22
N GLU A 364 4.34 13.29 -19.12
CA GLU A 364 5.14 14.50 -18.97
C GLU A 364 4.71 15.28 -17.71
N ARG A 365 5.66 15.56 -16.81
CA ARG A 365 5.39 16.29 -15.56
C ARG A 365 4.99 17.73 -15.79
N SER A 366 5.57 18.36 -16.82
CA SER A 366 5.36 19.77 -17.13
C SER A 366 3.97 20.07 -17.71
N SER A 367 3.47 19.18 -18.57
CA SER A 367 2.23 19.37 -19.32
C SER A 367 1.07 18.51 -18.81
N GLY A 368 1.37 17.42 -18.08
CA GLY A 368 0.39 16.39 -17.72
C GLY A 368 0.01 15.47 -18.89
N ARG A 369 0.69 15.60 -20.04
CA ARG A 369 0.41 14.83 -21.25
C ARG A 369 0.88 13.38 -21.08
N VAL A 370 -0.04 12.44 -21.27
CA VAL A 370 0.28 11.02 -21.40
C VAL A 370 0.89 10.78 -22.78
N LEU A 371 2.10 10.23 -22.82
CA LEU A 371 2.75 9.89 -24.09
C LEU A 371 1.99 8.76 -24.80
N PRO A 372 1.86 8.79 -26.14
CA PRO A 372 1.06 7.82 -26.88
C PRO A 372 1.70 6.42 -26.98
N THR A 373 2.99 6.32 -26.66
CA THR A 373 3.77 5.08 -26.67
C THR A 373 3.34 4.15 -25.54
N ARG A 374 3.08 2.88 -25.88
CA ARG A 374 2.74 1.82 -24.92
C ARG A 374 3.92 0.89 -24.75
N TYR A 375 4.39 0.73 -23.52
CA TYR A 375 5.48 -0.19 -23.20
C TYR A 375 4.91 -1.44 -22.54
N GLU A 376 5.10 -2.60 -23.18
CA GLU A 376 4.58 -3.88 -22.70
C GLU A 376 5.69 -4.72 -22.08
N ALA A 377 5.52 -5.07 -20.82
CA ALA A 377 6.36 -6.00 -20.07
C ALA A 377 5.61 -7.30 -19.77
N GLU A 378 6.34 -8.31 -19.30
CA GLU A 378 5.75 -9.54 -18.77
C GLU A 378 4.65 -9.25 -17.73
N PRO A 379 3.70 -10.17 -17.49
CA PRO A 379 2.85 -10.08 -16.31
C PRO A 379 3.72 -9.97 -15.06
N VAL A 380 3.63 -8.82 -14.41
CA VAL A 380 4.40 -8.52 -13.20
C VAL A 380 3.47 -7.79 -12.25
N PHE A 381 3.62 -8.07 -10.96
CA PHE A 381 2.99 -7.32 -9.90
C PHE A 381 4.05 -6.60 -9.08
N VAL A 382 3.80 -5.33 -8.77
CA VAL A 382 4.69 -4.46 -8.03
C VAL A 382 3.89 -3.80 -6.91
N PHE A 383 4.38 -3.94 -5.68
CA PHE A 383 4.00 -3.04 -4.60
C PHE A 383 4.85 -1.77 -4.67
N HIS A 384 6.17 -1.91 -4.63
CA HIS A 384 7.08 -0.78 -4.46
C HIS A 384 7.95 -0.53 -5.68
N HIS A 385 7.89 0.71 -6.18
CA HIS A 385 8.96 1.28 -6.97
C HIS A 385 10.15 1.58 -6.07
N ILE A 386 11.35 1.36 -6.59
CA ILE A 386 12.63 1.67 -5.92
C ILE A 386 13.05 3.09 -6.30
N ASN A 387 13.23 3.33 -7.60
CA ASN A 387 13.52 4.64 -8.18
C ASN A 387 13.16 4.62 -9.67
N ALA A 388 13.06 5.80 -10.28
CA ALA A 388 13.03 5.96 -11.73
C ALA A 388 13.93 7.13 -12.12
N TYR A 389 14.62 7.05 -13.26
CA TYR A 389 15.50 8.12 -13.71
C TYR A 389 15.72 8.10 -15.23
N GLU A 390 16.24 9.20 -15.76
CA GLU A 390 16.51 9.37 -17.19
C GLU A 390 18.02 9.25 -17.47
N GLU A 391 18.40 8.44 -18.46
CA GLU A 391 19.79 8.26 -18.89
C GLU A 391 19.82 7.80 -20.36
N GLU A 392 20.71 8.38 -21.17
CA GLU A 392 20.99 7.96 -22.55
C GLU A 392 19.75 7.75 -23.46
N GLY A 393 18.70 8.56 -23.30
CA GLY A 393 17.47 8.46 -24.09
C GLY A 393 16.48 7.40 -23.60
N TYR A 394 16.67 6.89 -22.39
CA TYR A 394 15.77 5.94 -21.73
C TYR A 394 15.27 6.52 -20.40
N VAL A 395 14.06 6.11 -20.01
CA VAL A 395 13.60 6.14 -18.62
C VAL A 395 13.84 4.76 -18.02
N HIS A 396 14.73 4.67 -17.03
CA HIS A 396 14.95 3.47 -16.23
C HIS A 396 13.98 3.45 -15.06
N VAL A 397 13.38 2.29 -14.79
CA VAL A 397 12.38 2.09 -13.75
C VAL A 397 12.75 0.85 -12.96
N ASP A 398 13.10 1.05 -11.69
CA ASP A 398 13.50 -0.01 -10.78
C ASP A 398 12.36 -0.32 -9.82
N VAL A 399 12.02 -1.60 -9.67
CA VAL A 399 10.86 -2.06 -8.90
C VAL A 399 11.15 -3.33 -8.11
N CYS A 400 10.45 -3.54 -7.01
CA CYS A 400 10.32 -4.84 -6.35
C CYS A 400 9.23 -5.65 -7.06
N ALA A 401 9.64 -6.59 -7.92
CA ALA A 401 8.76 -7.32 -8.82
C ALA A 401 8.42 -8.72 -8.31
N TYR A 402 7.13 -9.04 -8.31
CA TYR A 402 6.56 -10.37 -8.17
C TYR A 402 6.13 -10.90 -9.55
N ASP A 403 6.25 -12.20 -9.76
CA ASP A 403 5.82 -12.84 -11.01
C ASP A 403 4.29 -12.85 -11.19
N ASP A 404 3.54 -12.76 -10.09
CA ASP A 404 2.09 -12.65 -10.12
C ASP A 404 1.49 -11.94 -8.89
N GLY A 405 0.17 -11.80 -8.88
CA GLY A 405 -0.59 -11.18 -7.80
C GLY A 405 -0.88 -12.10 -6.59
N ALA A 406 -0.30 -13.31 -6.51
CA ALA A 406 -0.60 -14.26 -5.43
C ALA A 406 -0.23 -13.73 -4.05
N VAL A 407 0.69 -12.76 -3.97
CA VAL A 407 1.11 -12.13 -2.72
C VAL A 407 -0.06 -11.49 -1.97
N ILE A 408 -1.07 -10.94 -2.65
CA ILE A 408 -2.26 -10.38 -1.98
C ILE A 408 -3.02 -11.44 -1.20
N GLU A 409 -3.14 -12.66 -1.74
CA GLU A 409 -3.74 -13.78 -1.00
C GLU A 409 -2.76 -14.35 0.04
N GLY A 410 -1.46 -14.24 -0.20
CA GLY A 410 -0.35 -14.60 0.69
C GLY A 410 -0.36 -13.89 2.04
N LEU A 411 -0.93 -12.68 2.12
CA LEU A 411 -0.89 -11.82 3.31
C LEU A 411 -2.11 -12.00 4.24
N THR A 412 -2.84 -13.10 4.11
CA THR A 412 -3.78 -13.54 5.16
C THR A 412 -3.04 -14.02 6.40
N GLN A 413 -3.62 -13.84 7.58
CA GLN A 413 -3.03 -14.28 8.84
C GLN A 413 -2.82 -15.80 8.90
N GLU A 414 -3.58 -16.57 8.13
CA GLU A 414 -3.40 -18.02 7.99
C GLU A 414 -2.12 -18.35 7.21
N LYS A 415 -1.94 -17.77 6.02
CA LYS A 415 -0.76 -18.04 5.17
C LYS A 415 0.53 -17.45 5.74
N ILE A 416 0.46 -16.28 6.39
CA ILE A 416 1.60 -15.71 7.12
C ILE A 416 2.12 -16.68 8.17
N LYS A 417 1.22 -17.32 8.95
CA LYS A 417 1.62 -18.31 9.95
C LYS A 417 2.29 -19.55 9.32
N GLN A 418 1.97 -19.85 8.06
CA GLN A 418 2.54 -20.96 7.30
C GLN A 418 3.86 -20.60 6.59
N ASN A 419 4.31 -19.34 6.65
CA ASN A 419 5.48 -18.82 5.91
C ASN A 419 5.39 -18.99 4.38
N ASP A 420 4.18 -19.08 3.84
CA ASP A 420 3.94 -19.22 2.39
C ASP A 420 3.64 -17.85 1.77
N ILE A 421 4.68 -17.01 1.70
CA ILE A 421 4.59 -15.65 1.16
C ILE A 421 5.49 -15.54 -0.08
N PRO A 422 4.94 -15.18 -1.25
CA PRO A 422 5.75 -14.90 -2.43
C PRO A 422 6.80 -13.82 -2.15
N ARG A 423 7.95 -13.91 -2.84
CA ARG A 423 9.10 -13.01 -2.63
C ARG A 423 9.32 -12.17 -3.90
N ALA A 424 9.54 -10.86 -3.71
CA ALA A 424 9.85 -9.97 -4.82
C ALA A 424 11.36 -9.94 -5.10
N HIS A 425 11.73 -9.64 -6.35
CA HIS A 425 13.11 -9.36 -6.74
C HIS A 425 13.21 -8.00 -7.40
N CYS A 426 14.32 -7.28 -7.15
CA CYS A 426 14.58 -6.00 -7.80
C CYS A 426 14.78 -6.19 -9.30
N ARG A 427 13.98 -5.51 -10.12
CA ARG A 427 14.07 -5.52 -11.59
C ARG A 427 14.13 -4.09 -12.14
N ARG A 428 14.94 -3.89 -13.18
CA ARG A 428 15.02 -2.67 -13.99
C ARG A 428 14.36 -2.85 -15.34
N TYR A 429 13.46 -1.95 -15.68
CA TYR A 429 12.88 -1.79 -17.01
C TYR A 429 13.43 -0.51 -17.65
N SER A 430 13.85 -0.59 -18.91
CA SER A 430 14.42 0.56 -19.64
C SER A 430 13.47 0.95 -20.78
N LEU A 431 12.81 2.10 -20.66
CA LEU A 431 11.78 2.57 -21.57
C LEU A 431 12.39 3.60 -22.53
N PRO A 432 12.56 3.29 -23.83
CA PRO A 432 13.09 4.28 -24.76
C PRO A 432 12.18 5.51 -24.85
N ILE A 433 12.73 6.70 -24.67
CA ILE A 433 12.00 7.96 -24.74
C ILE A 433 11.64 8.21 -26.21
N PRO A 434 10.35 8.40 -26.54
CA PRO A 434 9.94 8.58 -27.92
C PRO A 434 10.28 10.00 -28.41
N ASP A 435 10.62 10.12 -29.70
CA ASP A 435 10.81 11.43 -30.33
C ASP A 435 9.51 12.25 -30.23
N SER A 436 9.61 13.42 -29.60
CA SER A 436 8.48 14.32 -29.31
C SER A 436 7.81 14.92 -30.56
N SER A 437 8.41 14.75 -31.74
CA SER A 437 7.88 15.25 -33.01
C SER A 437 6.85 14.33 -33.67
N THR A 438 6.63 13.12 -33.17
CA THR A 438 5.70 12.16 -33.76
C THR A 438 4.62 11.74 -32.76
N ASP A 439 3.37 12.10 -33.03
CA ASP A 439 2.19 11.65 -32.28
C ASP A 439 1.77 10.21 -32.62
N GLU A 440 2.70 9.41 -33.14
CA GLU A 440 2.43 8.04 -33.56
C GLU A 440 2.27 7.12 -32.34
N HIS A 441 1.18 6.35 -32.33
CA HIS A 441 1.01 5.26 -31.38
C HIS A 441 2.01 4.14 -31.67
N LYS A 442 3.09 4.08 -30.89
CA LYS A 442 4.09 3.00 -30.93
C LYS A 442 3.85 2.01 -29.80
N GLN A 443 3.98 0.72 -30.11
CA GLN A 443 3.96 -0.36 -29.12
C GLN A 443 5.38 -0.90 -28.99
N VAL A 444 5.95 -0.82 -27.79
CA VAL A 444 7.32 -1.26 -27.48
C VAL A 444 7.23 -2.46 -26.54
N LYS A 445 7.84 -3.58 -26.91
CA LYS A 445 7.94 -4.76 -26.03
C LYS A 445 9.25 -4.71 -25.26
N LEU A 446 9.18 -4.59 -23.94
CA LEU A 446 10.33 -4.51 -23.05
C LEU A 446 10.93 -5.88 -22.73
N GLY A 447 10.11 -6.94 -22.74
CA GLY A 447 10.52 -8.25 -22.23
C GLY A 447 10.63 -8.25 -20.70
N PHE A 448 11.41 -9.17 -20.15
CA PHE A 448 11.62 -9.32 -18.70
C PHE A 448 12.55 -8.22 -18.17
N GLY A 449 12.21 -7.66 -17.02
CA GLY A 449 13.07 -6.69 -16.34
C GLY A 449 14.40 -7.30 -15.92
N ARG A 450 15.50 -6.54 -16.06
CA ARG A 450 16.85 -6.97 -15.66
C ARG A 450 16.92 -7.06 -14.13
N LYS A 451 17.34 -8.20 -13.59
CA LYS A 451 17.58 -8.37 -12.14
C LYS A 451 18.71 -7.44 -11.67
N LEU A 452 18.53 -6.77 -10.53
CA LEU A 452 19.51 -5.82 -9.97
C LEU A 452 20.42 -6.41 -8.88
N GLY A 453 19.99 -7.49 -8.24
CA GLY A 453 20.73 -8.20 -7.19
C GLY A 453 20.25 -9.64 -7.09
N GLU A 454 20.94 -10.49 -6.34
CA GLU A 454 20.56 -11.90 -6.21
C GLU A 454 19.45 -12.14 -5.19
N SER A 455 19.48 -11.40 -4.08
CA SER A 455 18.52 -11.55 -3.00
C SER A 455 17.10 -11.15 -3.43
N ASN A 456 16.09 -11.73 -2.76
CA ASN A 456 14.77 -11.11 -2.76
C ASN A 456 14.82 -9.81 -1.96
N LEU A 457 14.00 -8.83 -2.30
CA LEU A 457 14.00 -7.54 -1.62
C LEU A 457 12.61 -6.91 -1.69
N GLU A 458 12.14 -6.46 -0.53
CA GLU A 458 10.92 -5.69 -0.36
C GLU A 458 11.15 -4.51 0.60
N LEU A 459 10.16 -3.62 0.71
CA LEU A 459 10.23 -2.38 1.47
C LEU A 459 11.50 -1.56 1.12
N PRO A 460 11.69 -1.24 -0.17
CA PRO A 460 12.91 -0.62 -0.65
C PRO A 460 13.03 0.82 -0.16
N ARG A 461 14.27 1.23 0.13
CA ARG A 461 14.65 2.59 0.48
C ARG A 461 15.94 2.95 -0.23
N ILE A 462 16.07 4.22 -0.60
CA ILE A 462 17.27 4.78 -1.21
C ILE A 462 17.66 6.04 -0.43
N ASN A 463 18.82 6.61 -0.74
CA ASN A 463 19.04 8.03 -0.46
C ASN A 463 18.07 8.85 -1.32
N TYR A 464 16.97 9.28 -0.74
CA TYR A 464 15.86 9.87 -1.51
C TYR A 464 16.22 11.23 -2.14
N SER A 465 17.35 11.85 -1.79
CA SER A 465 17.91 12.98 -2.57
C SER A 465 18.27 12.61 -4.02
N ARG A 466 18.39 11.31 -4.30
CA ARG A 466 18.57 10.72 -5.64
C ARG A 466 17.27 10.25 -6.29
N ASN A 467 16.11 10.42 -5.64
CA ASN A 467 14.84 10.08 -6.26
C ASN A 467 14.66 10.88 -7.56
N GLY A 468 14.31 10.21 -8.65
CA GLY A 468 14.18 10.82 -9.97
C GLY A 468 15.47 10.95 -10.76
N LYS A 469 16.61 10.59 -10.16
CA LYS A 469 17.97 10.77 -10.69
C LYS A 469 18.73 9.45 -10.69
N GLN A 470 19.80 9.40 -11.48
CA GLN A 470 20.73 8.27 -11.45
C GLN A 470 21.25 8.06 -10.02
N TYR A 471 21.28 6.80 -9.61
CA TYR A 471 21.58 6.37 -8.24
C TYR A 471 22.24 4.98 -8.29
N ARG A 472 22.88 4.59 -7.20
CA ARG A 472 23.66 3.36 -7.10
C ARG A 472 23.17 2.39 -6.04
N PHE A 473 22.58 2.86 -4.94
CA PHE A 473 22.31 2.00 -3.79
C PHE A 473 20.82 1.92 -3.42
N VAL A 474 20.34 0.69 -3.26
CA VAL A 474 19.03 0.39 -2.65
C VAL A 474 19.22 -0.45 -1.40
N TYR A 475 18.43 -0.13 -0.37
CA TYR A 475 18.33 -0.86 0.89
C TYR A 475 16.95 -1.50 0.98
N GLY A 476 16.82 -2.69 1.55
CA GLY A 476 15.51 -3.30 1.75
C GLY A 476 15.53 -4.49 2.69
N VAL A 477 14.35 -5.03 2.94
CA VAL A 477 14.15 -6.24 3.74
C VAL A 477 14.15 -7.44 2.79
N SER A 478 14.88 -8.46 3.17
CA SER A 478 14.90 -9.75 2.50
C SER A 478 14.57 -10.84 3.50
N THR A 479 13.91 -11.88 3.02
CA THR A 479 13.50 -13.02 3.84
C THR A 479 14.09 -14.29 3.27
N ASP A 480 14.55 -15.18 4.15
CA ASP A 480 15.14 -16.45 3.77
C ASP A 480 14.66 -17.56 4.71
N THR A 481 14.82 -18.81 4.26
CA THR A 481 14.52 -20.00 5.06
C THR A 481 15.77 -20.85 5.14
N ILE A 482 16.40 -20.91 6.31
CA ILE A 482 17.56 -21.76 6.55
C ILE A 482 17.07 -23.13 6.98
N LYS A 483 17.43 -24.17 6.22
CA LYS A 483 17.20 -25.56 6.62
C LYS A 483 18.44 -26.15 7.27
N THR A 484 18.29 -26.78 8.43
CA THR A 484 19.37 -27.52 9.11
C THR A 484 18.98 -28.99 9.26
N ASN A 485 19.92 -29.88 8.97
CA ASN A 485 19.79 -31.30 9.31
C ASN A 485 20.37 -31.48 10.71
N GLU A 486 19.50 -31.68 11.70
CA GLU A 486 19.88 -32.00 13.07
C GLU A 486 19.56 -33.47 13.39
N GLU A 487 20.12 -34.01 14.49
CA GLU A 487 19.90 -35.41 14.89
C GLU A 487 18.42 -35.76 15.12
N GLU A 488 17.59 -34.76 15.41
CA GLU A 488 16.13 -34.87 15.61
C GLU A 488 15.29 -34.67 14.33
N GLY A 489 15.93 -34.45 13.17
CA GLY A 489 15.28 -34.21 11.88
C GLY A 489 15.64 -32.86 11.23
N GLU A 490 15.07 -32.60 10.05
CA GLU A 490 15.24 -31.34 9.33
C GLU A 490 14.46 -30.21 10.04
N LYS A 491 15.15 -29.13 10.42
CA LYS A 491 14.56 -27.94 11.04
C LYS A 491 14.65 -26.76 10.06
N GLU A 492 13.59 -25.96 9.98
CA GLU A 492 13.54 -24.75 9.16
C GLU A 492 13.49 -23.50 10.05
N TYR A 493 14.34 -22.52 9.76
CA TYR A 493 14.42 -21.23 10.44
C TYR A 493 14.08 -20.12 9.45
N PHE A 494 13.07 -19.31 9.77
CA PHE A 494 12.79 -18.09 9.03
C PHE A 494 13.77 -17.00 9.45
N VAL A 495 14.41 -16.36 8.48
CA VAL A 495 15.40 -15.31 8.73
C VAL A 495 15.02 -14.06 7.96
N THR A 496 14.94 -12.95 8.67
CA THR A 496 14.85 -11.63 8.08
C THR A 496 16.25 -11.00 8.05
N LYS A 497 16.62 -10.43 6.91
CA LYS A 497 17.89 -9.72 6.71
C LYS A 497 17.64 -8.35 6.09
N LEU A 498 18.46 -7.37 6.45
CA LEU A 498 18.55 -6.11 5.71
C LEU A 498 19.61 -6.29 4.63
N VAL A 499 19.29 -5.85 3.43
CA VAL A 499 20.15 -5.95 2.26
C VAL A 499 20.43 -4.55 1.74
N LYS A 500 21.68 -4.29 1.39
CA LYS A 500 22.09 -3.22 0.47
C LYS A 500 22.46 -3.86 -0.86
N VAL A 501 21.98 -3.31 -1.96
CA VAL A 501 22.35 -3.72 -3.33
C VAL A 501 22.96 -2.52 -4.05
N ASP A 502 24.15 -2.73 -4.63
CA ASP A 502 24.72 -1.85 -5.66
C ASP A 502 24.07 -2.21 -7.01
N VAL A 503 23.22 -1.35 -7.54
CA VAL A 503 22.40 -1.65 -8.72
C VAL A 503 23.18 -1.66 -10.03
N GLU A 504 24.41 -1.15 -10.04
CA GLU A 504 25.29 -1.20 -11.20
C GLU A 504 26.04 -2.53 -11.26
N SER A 505 26.71 -2.90 -10.16
CA SER A 505 27.56 -4.09 -10.07
C SER A 505 26.81 -5.36 -9.69
N GLY A 506 25.67 -5.24 -9.02
CA GLY A 506 24.91 -6.34 -8.41
C GLY A 506 25.51 -6.86 -7.10
N GLU A 507 26.53 -6.19 -6.55
CA GLU A 507 27.11 -6.56 -5.25
C GLU A 507 26.14 -6.29 -4.10
N GLU A 508 26.13 -7.17 -3.10
CA GLU A 508 25.23 -7.09 -1.95
C GLU A 508 26.00 -7.09 -0.62
N ALA A 509 25.52 -6.29 0.33
CA ALA A 509 25.94 -6.33 1.73
C ALA A 509 24.72 -6.57 2.64
N PHE A 510 24.93 -7.18 3.79
CA PHE A 510 23.84 -7.68 4.64
C PHE A 510 24.03 -7.34 6.11
N PHE A 511 22.92 -7.15 6.80
CA PHE A 511 22.82 -7.22 8.24
C PHE A 511 21.71 -8.18 8.65
N VAL A 512 21.95 -8.97 9.70
CA VAL A 512 20.99 -9.93 10.23
C VAL A 512 21.06 -9.86 11.76
N GLU A 513 19.90 -9.84 12.38
CA GLU A 513 19.77 -9.98 13.82
C GLU A 513 19.17 -11.37 14.12
N PRO A 514 19.93 -12.31 14.70
CA PRO A 514 19.41 -13.63 15.00
C PRO A 514 18.16 -13.56 15.90
N ASN A 515 17.15 -14.39 15.59
CA ASN A 515 15.90 -14.50 16.36
C ASN A 515 15.05 -13.22 16.42
N CYS A 516 15.28 -12.28 15.52
CA CYS A 516 14.52 -11.07 15.41
C CYS A 516 14.05 -10.86 13.97
N ASP A 517 12.93 -10.16 13.84
CA ASP A 517 12.59 -9.51 12.57
C ASP A 517 13.06 -8.06 12.59
N LEU A 518 13.38 -7.57 11.40
CA LEU A 518 13.84 -6.21 11.16
C LEU A 518 12.80 -5.48 10.33
N SER A 519 12.54 -4.23 10.68
CA SER A 519 11.62 -3.38 9.91
C SER A 519 12.29 -2.82 8.65
N GLU A 520 11.52 -2.16 7.79
CA GLU A 520 12.04 -1.40 6.66
C GLU A 520 13.27 -0.52 7.05
N PRO A 521 14.38 -0.59 6.28
CA PRO A 521 15.62 0.12 6.56
C PRO A 521 15.57 1.58 6.11
N VAL A 522 15.31 2.50 7.03
CA VAL A 522 15.23 3.93 6.73
C VAL A 522 16.61 4.56 6.63
N PHE A 523 16.99 5.04 5.44
CA PHE A 523 18.22 5.81 5.23
C PHE A 523 18.10 7.23 5.79
N VAL A 524 19.13 7.67 6.51
CA VAL A 524 19.32 9.05 6.98
C VAL A 524 20.73 9.50 6.60
N ALA A 525 20.81 10.53 5.75
CA ALA A 525 22.07 11.07 5.27
C ALA A 525 22.89 11.68 6.41
N ASN A 526 24.21 11.51 6.37
CA ASN A 526 25.12 12.33 7.14
C ASN A 526 25.07 13.77 6.57
N PRO A 527 24.80 14.81 7.38
CA PRO A 527 24.75 16.20 6.91
C PRO A 527 26.05 16.69 6.24
N GLU A 528 27.19 16.10 6.59
CA GLU A 528 28.51 16.39 6.01
C GLU A 528 28.97 15.32 5.00
N GLY A 529 28.09 14.35 4.69
CA GLY A 529 28.35 13.27 3.74
C GLY A 529 28.52 13.78 2.31
N LYS A 530 29.31 13.06 1.51
CA LYS A 530 29.61 13.39 0.11
C LYS A 530 29.17 12.29 -0.85
N GLU A 531 29.29 11.04 -0.42
CA GLU A 531 28.87 9.89 -1.20
C GLU A 531 27.37 9.61 -1.04
N GLU A 532 26.80 8.85 -1.98
CA GLU A 532 25.37 8.52 -1.97
C GLU A 532 24.95 7.75 -0.71
N ASP A 533 25.82 6.89 -0.21
CA ASP A 533 25.65 6.03 0.96
C ASP A 533 26.35 6.55 2.22
N ASP A 534 26.79 7.81 2.23
CA ASP A 534 27.30 8.47 3.45
C ASP A 534 26.15 8.79 4.40
N GLY A 535 25.86 7.86 5.31
CA GLY A 535 24.78 8.01 6.27
C GLY A 535 24.59 6.76 7.11
N VAL A 536 23.40 6.65 7.68
CA VAL A 536 23.00 5.51 8.50
C VAL A 536 21.71 4.89 8.00
N ILE A 537 21.55 3.59 8.28
CA ILE A 537 20.29 2.86 8.15
C ILE A 537 19.70 2.64 9.54
N LEU A 538 18.43 3.02 9.71
CA LEU A 538 17.65 2.78 10.92
C LEU A 538 16.64 1.66 10.67
N SER A 539 16.64 0.64 11.52
CA SER A 539 15.65 -0.44 11.46
C SER A 539 15.24 -0.88 12.86
N ALA A 540 13.94 -1.05 13.07
CA ALA A 540 13.40 -1.54 14.34
C ALA A 540 13.66 -3.04 14.45
N ILE A 541 14.00 -3.49 15.65
CA ILE A 541 14.23 -4.87 16.01
C ILE A 541 12.99 -5.38 16.75
N MET A 542 12.43 -6.49 16.28
CA MET A 542 11.32 -7.17 16.93
C MET A 542 11.78 -8.57 17.33
N ASP A 543 12.03 -8.76 18.62
CA ASP A 543 12.48 -10.04 19.20
C ASP A 543 11.37 -11.08 19.08
N HIS A 544 11.66 -12.30 18.61
CA HIS A 544 10.68 -13.37 18.41
C HIS A 544 10.11 -13.97 19.71
N TYR A 545 10.87 -13.92 20.80
CA TYR A 545 10.57 -14.61 22.07
C TYR A 545 10.12 -13.64 23.16
N GLU A 546 10.70 -12.44 23.21
CA GLU A 546 10.36 -11.41 24.17
C GLU A 546 9.41 -10.39 23.53
N GLU A 547 8.10 -10.69 23.51
CA GLU A 547 7.13 -9.84 22.80
C GLU A 547 7.09 -8.38 23.26
N ARG A 548 7.46 -8.12 24.52
CA ARG A 548 7.49 -6.76 25.11
C ARG A 548 8.86 -6.10 25.00
N ARG A 549 9.74 -6.61 24.14
CA ARG A 549 11.06 -6.08 23.90
C ARG A 549 11.17 -5.63 22.44
N THR A 550 11.73 -4.45 22.25
CA THR A 550 12.07 -3.93 20.92
C THR A 550 13.37 -3.15 20.98
N GLY A 551 13.91 -2.83 19.82
CA GLY A 551 15.06 -1.96 19.71
C GLY A 551 15.06 -1.22 18.39
N ILE A 552 16.05 -0.36 18.22
CA ILE A 552 16.44 0.20 16.92
C ILE A 552 17.92 -0.06 16.72
N VAL A 553 18.28 -0.65 15.58
CA VAL A 553 19.67 -0.77 15.13
C VAL A 553 20.03 0.40 14.23
N ILE A 554 21.24 0.92 14.39
CA ILE A 554 21.85 1.96 13.56
C ILE A 554 23.04 1.32 12.83
N LEU A 555 22.93 1.20 11.52
CA LEU A 555 23.97 0.63 10.67
C LEU A 555 24.66 1.70 9.85
N ASN A 556 25.94 1.52 9.56
CA ASN A 556 26.64 2.29 8.53
C ASN A 556 26.05 1.91 7.17
N ALA A 557 25.52 2.90 6.43
CA ALA A 557 24.90 2.65 5.13
C ALA A 557 25.92 2.22 4.05
N ALA A 558 27.20 2.52 4.22
CA ALA A 558 28.24 2.13 3.27
C ALA A 558 28.49 0.60 3.25
N ASP A 559 28.57 -0.03 4.42
CA ASP A 559 29.02 -1.43 4.56
C ASP A 559 28.06 -2.33 5.37
N MET A 560 26.92 -1.79 5.84
CA MET A 560 25.94 -2.47 6.69
C MET A 560 26.46 -2.93 8.06
N SER A 561 27.62 -2.43 8.50
CA SER A 561 28.15 -2.70 9.84
C SER A 561 27.36 -1.98 10.93
N GLU A 562 27.25 -2.58 12.12
CA GLU A 562 26.54 -1.95 13.24
C GLU A 562 27.38 -0.84 13.89
N ILE A 563 26.81 0.35 13.98
CA ILE A 563 27.38 1.50 14.70
C ILE A 563 26.94 1.49 16.17
N GLY A 564 25.67 1.16 16.40
CA GLY A 564 25.08 1.03 17.72
C GLY A 564 23.60 0.72 17.66
N ARG A 565 22.98 0.60 18.83
CA ARG A 565 21.55 0.32 18.98
C ARG A 565 21.01 0.88 20.29
N ALA A 566 19.69 0.97 20.36
CA ALA A 566 18.96 1.20 21.60
C ALA A 566 17.93 0.11 21.81
N SER A 567 17.82 -0.42 23.04
CA SER A 567 16.84 -1.46 23.41
C SER A 567 15.82 -0.91 24.42
N PHE A 568 14.57 -1.37 24.34
CA PHE A 568 13.45 -0.88 25.14
C PHE A 568 12.60 -2.02 25.68
N GLN A 569 12.06 -1.82 26.88
CA GLN A 569 10.97 -2.61 27.45
C GLN A 569 9.66 -1.85 27.25
N THR A 570 8.63 -2.53 26.74
CA THR A 570 7.33 -1.92 26.43
C THR A 570 6.23 -2.37 27.37
N GLU A 571 5.13 -1.60 27.40
CA GLU A 571 3.94 -1.90 28.21
C GLU A 571 3.16 -3.12 27.72
N ASP A 572 3.30 -3.46 26.44
CA ASP A 572 2.60 -4.57 25.79
C ASP A 572 3.38 -5.10 24.57
N SER A 573 2.84 -6.15 23.93
CA SER A 573 3.41 -6.81 22.76
C SER A 573 3.72 -5.82 21.63
N VAL A 574 4.98 -5.80 21.19
CA VAL A 574 5.45 -4.96 20.08
C VAL A 574 5.13 -5.64 18.76
N THR A 575 4.43 -4.89 17.90
CA THR A 575 4.00 -5.33 16.58
C THR A 575 4.94 -4.84 15.48
N MET A 576 4.93 -5.56 14.36
CA MET A 576 5.63 -5.14 13.14
C MET A 576 5.06 -3.87 12.53
N THR A 577 5.85 -3.22 11.67
CA THR A 577 5.49 -1.99 10.96
C THR A 577 5.78 -2.12 9.46
N PHE A 578 5.01 -1.44 8.62
CA PHE A 578 5.22 -1.39 7.17
C PHE A 578 6.23 -0.29 6.82
N HIS A 579 5.79 0.98 6.87
CA HIS A 579 6.58 2.11 6.43
C HIS A 579 6.78 3.15 7.53
N GLY A 580 7.77 4.00 7.34
CA GLY A 580 8.00 5.16 8.19
C GLY A 580 8.92 6.20 7.59
N MET A 581 8.95 7.36 8.23
CA MET A 581 9.77 8.50 7.83
C MET A 581 10.58 9.00 9.01
N PHE A 582 11.83 9.37 8.75
CA PHE A 582 12.66 10.10 9.69
C PHE A 582 12.41 11.60 9.51
N PHE A 583 11.97 12.25 10.58
CA PHE A 583 11.76 13.69 10.63
C PHE A 583 12.96 14.32 11.33
N ASP A 584 13.73 15.13 10.60
CA ASP A 584 14.85 15.88 11.15
C ASP A 584 14.38 16.82 12.29
N LYS A 585 15.29 17.11 13.24
CA LYS A 585 15.07 18.07 14.32
C LYS A 585 14.39 19.35 13.86
N ASN A 586 14.74 19.90 12.69
CA ASN A 586 14.16 21.14 12.18
C ASN A 586 12.65 21.02 11.90
N VAL A 587 12.19 19.86 11.41
CA VAL A 587 10.75 19.60 11.21
C VAL A 587 10.08 19.28 12.54
N ALA A 588 10.75 18.50 13.40
CA ALA A 588 10.28 18.18 14.74
C ALA A 588 10.17 19.42 15.66
N SER A 589 10.95 20.47 15.39
CA SER A 589 10.94 21.75 16.12
C SER A 589 10.17 22.87 15.41
N ALA A 590 9.71 22.69 14.18
CA ALA A 590 8.90 23.68 13.47
C ALA A 590 7.39 23.55 13.75
N THR A 591 6.97 22.47 14.41
CA THR A 591 5.59 22.24 14.86
C THR A 591 5.22 23.05 16.13
N TYR A 592 5.89 24.18 16.37
CA TYR A 592 5.72 25.06 17.54
C TYR A 592 5.01 26.37 17.21
#